data_AF-A0A9W4QQY6-F1
#
_entry.id   AF-A0A9W4QQY6-F1
#
_cell.length_a   1.000
_cell.length_b   1.000
_cell.length_c   1.000
_cell.angle_alpha   90.00
_cell.angle_beta   90.00
_cell.angle_gamma   90.00
#
_symmetry.space_group_name_H-M   'P 1'
#
loop_
_entity.id
_entity.type
_entity.pdbx_description
1 polymer ?
#
loop_
_entity_poly.entity_id
_entity_poly.type
_entity_poly.pdbx_seq_one_letter_code
_entity_poly.pdbx_strand_id
1 'polypeptide(L)'
;MINNKISLSVLVLTLGIVPFAHGKNLIHPWMVNIPAGEFVMGTNSGDKAAQPAHSVKVSAFQLAKHPVTVAEFRLFIQDTHFPITNDCDDKLDKNWLSGPTSVGTASWDNHRYLKSEYQPVTCITPKLANAYVDWLNDKTRGGYRLPTEQEFEYALKANSTSRYHWGDDADQACMFGNFADQSGEYFPNEQFGASYVGFIGHANCNDGEPYISIVGLYRPNGFGLHDMESNTSQLLGSCYYDGYQARAEQNMDINQCEYISQRGSTWHYPPQPAYDRGRYKRAGWSPGAMMGFRLARTTQSDVQHESTEGFKQALKKAQHMRLATRAMIPSAPKNVHLVNLQDNAFELRWQPHYDGRVIGYDIYRSILPNAHLLGGYYKEHYEKVTSVPHTRFSNNVTLSNHGGSFRVVAKTNKLASLPSVAAVHYDPELVTIPGRFDMRSVATLTNVWARHQAATKEKPERFYITTVSHLYEQPNILANFKINVKKTGWYTLNYKGSTYQNGTFFKLWQGDNLVAEVEFDSNIDEKTANRHEVYLEQGRHQLQISVKREGFDYWSLGWLEFLPSKN
;
A
#
# COMPACT_ATOMS: atom_id res chain seq x y z
N MET A 1 2.42 -59.34 -76.17
CA MET A 1 2.20 -58.32 -75.13
C MET A 1 1.27 -58.90 -74.08
N ILE A 2 1.45 -58.47 -72.83
CA ILE A 2 0.70 -58.83 -71.62
C ILE A 2 1.23 -60.09 -70.91
N ASN A 3 1.92 -59.86 -69.80
CA ASN A 3 1.86 -60.75 -68.65
C ASN A 3 2.06 -59.90 -67.38
N ASN A 4 0.96 -59.59 -66.72
CA ASN A 4 0.95 -59.01 -65.38
C ASN A 4 1.08 -60.15 -64.37
N LYS A 5 2.14 -60.14 -63.56
CA LYS A 5 2.15 -60.84 -62.27
C LYS A 5 2.64 -59.90 -61.17
N ILE A 6 1.75 -59.75 -60.20
CA ILE A 6 1.90 -59.07 -58.92
C ILE A 6 2.99 -59.78 -58.12
N SER A 7 3.91 -59.03 -57.52
CA SER A 7 4.81 -59.52 -56.47
C SER A 7 4.61 -58.71 -55.20
N LEU A 8 4.19 -59.43 -54.17
CA LEU A 8 4.00 -58.98 -52.79
C LEU A 8 5.38 -58.76 -52.15
N SER A 9 5.58 -57.65 -51.43
CA SER A 9 6.77 -57.47 -50.57
C SER A 9 6.30 -57.04 -49.19
N VAL A 10 6.55 -57.92 -48.22
CA VAL A 10 6.24 -57.76 -46.80
C VAL A 10 7.25 -56.80 -46.19
N LEU A 11 6.78 -55.67 -45.67
CA LEU A 11 7.59 -54.72 -44.91
C LEU A 11 7.57 -55.14 -43.43
N VAL A 12 8.71 -55.59 -42.91
CA VAL A 12 8.90 -55.92 -41.50
C VAL A 12 8.96 -54.61 -40.70
N LEU A 13 7.96 -54.37 -39.86
CA LEU A 13 7.94 -53.26 -38.90
C LEU A 13 8.83 -53.62 -37.71
N THR A 14 10.02 -53.03 -37.63
CA THR A 14 10.80 -53.01 -36.38
C THR A 14 10.26 -51.91 -35.48
N LEU A 15 9.54 -52.28 -34.41
CA LEU A 15 9.21 -51.37 -33.32
C LEU A 15 10.50 -50.98 -32.59
N GLY A 16 11.07 -49.84 -32.96
CA GLY A 16 12.02 -49.13 -32.13
C GLY A 16 11.28 -48.52 -30.94
N ILE A 17 11.48 -49.07 -29.74
CA ILE A 17 11.09 -48.43 -28.49
C ILE A 17 11.96 -47.17 -28.36
N VAL A 18 11.39 -46.02 -28.71
CA VAL A 18 11.99 -44.72 -28.38
C VAL A 18 11.77 -44.52 -26.88
N PRO A 19 12.82 -44.32 -26.08
CA PRO A 19 12.63 -43.96 -24.68
C PRO A 19 11.88 -42.63 -24.64
N PHE A 20 10.71 -42.62 -23.99
CA PHE A 20 10.03 -41.36 -23.66
C PHE A 20 10.97 -40.53 -22.78
N ALA A 21 11.57 -39.50 -23.37
CA ALA A 21 12.34 -38.49 -22.65
C ALA A 21 11.42 -37.74 -21.68
N HIS A 22 11.39 -38.16 -20.42
CA HIS A 22 10.63 -37.56 -19.31
C HIS A 22 11.25 -36.24 -18.79
N GLY A 23 11.82 -35.40 -19.66
CA GLY A 23 12.70 -34.30 -19.25
C GLY A 23 12.30 -32.87 -19.65
N LYS A 24 11.09 -32.63 -20.20
CA LYS A 24 10.79 -31.33 -20.85
C LYS A 24 9.99 -30.29 -20.04
N ASN A 25 9.55 -30.57 -18.82
CA ASN A 25 8.60 -29.70 -18.10
C ASN A 25 9.19 -29.05 -16.82
N LEU A 26 10.38 -28.46 -16.88
CA LEU A 26 10.94 -27.72 -15.74
C LEU A 26 11.57 -26.39 -16.16
N ILE A 27 11.16 -25.31 -15.49
CA ILE A 27 11.81 -24.00 -15.57
C ILE A 27 12.80 -23.91 -14.42
N HIS A 28 14.10 -23.84 -14.73
CA HIS A 28 15.11 -23.60 -13.70
C HIS A 28 15.08 -22.13 -13.28
N PRO A 29 15.04 -21.84 -11.96
CA PRO A 29 15.01 -20.46 -11.47
C PRO A 29 16.17 -19.63 -11.99
N TRP A 30 15.90 -18.37 -12.35
CA TRP A 30 16.94 -17.42 -12.70
C TRP A 30 17.61 -16.88 -11.43
N MET A 31 18.78 -17.43 -11.10
CA MET A 31 19.54 -17.07 -9.90
C MET A 31 20.55 -15.94 -10.14
N VAL A 32 20.84 -15.17 -9.10
CA VAL A 32 21.84 -14.11 -9.05
C VAL A 32 22.83 -14.41 -7.93
N ASN A 33 24.13 -14.33 -8.20
CA ASN A 33 25.17 -14.47 -7.18
C ASN A 33 25.19 -13.23 -6.27
N ILE A 34 24.98 -13.45 -4.98
CA ILE A 34 25.05 -12.42 -3.95
C ILE A 34 26.39 -12.57 -3.22
N PRO A 35 27.23 -11.52 -3.18
CA PRO A 35 28.55 -11.62 -2.56
C PRO A 35 28.44 -11.82 -1.05
N ALA A 36 29.49 -12.38 -0.44
CA ALA A 36 29.62 -12.34 1.01
C ALA A 36 29.84 -10.89 1.46
N GLY A 37 29.34 -10.54 2.65
CA GLY A 37 29.51 -9.20 3.18
C GLY A 37 29.03 -9.05 4.61
N GLU A 38 29.17 -7.83 5.12
CA GLU A 38 28.67 -7.42 6.42
C GLU A 38 27.83 -6.15 6.24
N PHE A 39 26.70 -6.07 6.93
CA PHE A 39 25.81 -4.92 6.85
C PHE A 39 25.11 -4.65 8.19
N VAL A 40 24.57 -3.44 8.33
CA VAL A 40 23.71 -3.09 9.45
C VAL A 40 22.28 -3.51 9.13
N MET A 41 21.79 -4.51 9.86
CA MET A 41 20.43 -5.00 9.78
C MET A 41 19.55 -4.23 10.77
N GLY A 42 18.39 -3.78 10.31
CA GLY A 42 17.43 -3.05 11.15
C GLY A 42 17.66 -1.56 11.27
N THR A 43 17.08 -0.98 12.32
CA THR A 43 17.08 0.47 12.59
C THR A 43 17.15 0.73 14.10
N ASN A 44 17.57 1.93 14.50
CA ASN A 44 17.47 2.42 15.88
C ASN A 44 16.32 3.41 16.07
N SER A 45 15.50 3.62 15.03
CA SER A 45 14.41 4.61 15.01
C SER A 45 13.20 4.09 14.23
N GLY A 46 12.01 4.62 14.50
CA GLY A 46 10.76 4.17 13.87
C GLY A 46 10.26 2.87 14.47
N ASP A 47 9.97 1.88 13.63
CA ASP A 47 9.36 0.61 14.03
C ASP A 47 10.18 -0.16 15.07
N LYS A 48 9.55 -0.44 16.22
CA LYS A 48 10.14 -1.22 17.29
C LYS A 48 10.42 -2.66 16.89
N ALA A 49 9.68 -3.22 15.94
CA ALA A 49 9.90 -4.59 15.45
C ALA A 49 11.27 -4.75 14.77
N ALA A 50 11.78 -3.68 14.16
CA ALA A 50 13.06 -3.63 13.45
C ALA A 50 14.22 -3.08 14.31
N GLN A 51 14.03 -2.92 15.62
CA GLN A 51 15.05 -2.47 16.57
C GLN A 51 15.64 -3.61 17.41
N PRO A 52 16.92 -3.52 17.83
CA PRO A 52 17.91 -2.51 17.44
C PRO A 52 18.60 -2.78 16.10
N ALA A 53 19.24 -1.75 15.55
CA ALA A 53 20.19 -1.92 14.45
C ALA A 53 21.42 -2.70 14.94
N HIS A 54 21.86 -3.70 14.18
CA HIS A 54 22.98 -4.55 14.56
C HIS A 54 23.76 -5.07 13.34
N SER A 55 25.04 -5.39 13.53
CA SER A 55 25.88 -5.90 12.45
C SER A 55 25.61 -7.38 12.19
N VAL A 56 25.49 -7.75 10.91
CA VAL A 56 25.26 -9.13 10.46
C VAL A 56 26.22 -9.46 9.32
N LYS A 57 26.89 -10.61 9.44
CA LYS A 57 27.73 -11.19 8.38
C LYS A 57 26.92 -12.20 7.59
N VAL A 58 26.93 -12.05 6.27
CA VAL A 58 26.22 -12.92 5.33
C VAL A 58 27.25 -13.58 4.43
N SER A 59 27.24 -14.91 4.37
CA SER A 59 28.06 -15.69 3.44
C SER A 59 27.58 -15.49 2.00
N ALA A 60 28.45 -15.73 1.02
CA ALA A 60 28.05 -15.70 -0.37
C ALA A 60 26.98 -16.77 -0.66
N PHE A 61 25.95 -16.42 -1.42
CA PHE A 61 24.84 -17.30 -1.78
C PHE A 61 24.26 -16.89 -3.14
N GLN A 62 23.23 -17.58 -3.62
CA GLN A 62 22.42 -17.11 -4.74
C GLN A 62 21.00 -16.79 -4.30
N LEU A 63 20.42 -15.75 -4.87
CA LEU A 63 19.01 -15.41 -4.71
C LEU A 63 18.32 -15.36 -6.07
N ALA A 64 17.09 -15.85 -6.15
CA ALA A 64 16.29 -15.77 -7.36
C ALA A 64 16.06 -14.30 -7.72
N LYS A 65 16.26 -13.99 -9.01
CA LYS A 65 16.14 -12.64 -9.58
C LYS A 65 14.76 -12.04 -9.34
N HIS A 66 13.74 -12.89 -9.31
CA HIS A 66 12.33 -12.56 -9.15
C HIS A 66 11.70 -13.49 -8.10
N PRO A 67 10.53 -13.12 -7.53
CA PRO A 67 9.63 -14.08 -6.90
C PRO A 67 9.26 -15.21 -7.84
N VAL A 68 8.96 -16.39 -7.28
CA VAL A 68 8.48 -17.55 -8.07
C VAL A 68 7.20 -17.15 -8.80
N THR A 69 7.15 -17.39 -10.10
CA THR A 69 5.99 -17.04 -10.93
C THR A 69 4.93 -18.14 -10.93
N VAL A 70 3.70 -17.79 -11.30
CA VAL A 70 2.63 -18.77 -11.53
C VAL A 70 3.01 -19.79 -12.60
N ALA A 71 3.76 -19.39 -13.65
CA ALA A 71 4.26 -20.29 -14.68
C ALA A 71 5.19 -21.37 -14.12
N GLU A 72 6.12 -20.99 -13.24
CA GLU A 72 7.03 -21.93 -12.57
C GLU A 72 6.26 -22.84 -11.59
N PHE A 73 5.42 -22.26 -10.74
CA PHE A 73 4.64 -23.00 -9.74
C PHE A 73 3.65 -23.98 -10.36
N ARG A 74 3.09 -23.65 -11.54
CA ARG A 74 2.17 -24.53 -12.26
C ARG A 74 2.80 -25.88 -12.62
N LEU A 75 4.09 -25.90 -12.96
CA LEU A 75 4.80 -27.14 -13.28
C LEU A 75 4.87 -28.09 -12.09
N PHE A 76 5.07 -27.54 -10.88
CA PHE A 76 5.01 -28.31 -9.63
C PHE A 76 3.64 -28.94 -9.42
N ILE A 77 2.56 -28.16 -9.57
CA ILE A 77 1.20 -28.67 -9.36
C ILE A 77 0.82 -29.72 -10.39
N GLN A 78 1.23 -29.53 -11.65
CA GLN A 78 0.98 -30.49 -12.72
C GLN A 78 1.75 -31.81 -12.55
N ASP A 79 2.99 -31.75 -12.07
CA ASP A 79 3.84 -32.93 -11.90
C ASP A 79 3.50 -33.75 -10.64
N THR A 80 3.10 -33.07 -9.55
CA THR A 80 2.91 -33.71 -8.24
C THR A 80 1.44 -33.97 -7.88
N HIS A 81 0.51 -33.28 -8.54
CA HIS A 81 -0.90 -33.21 -8.13
C HIS A 81 -1.07 -32.85 -6.65
N PHE A 82 -0.19 -31.97 -6.14
CA PHE A 82 -0.22 -31.55 -4.74
C PHE A 82 -1.61 -31.00 -4.36
N PRO A 83 -2.19 -31.39 -3.20
CA PRO A 83 -3.50 -30.90 -2.79
C PRO A 83 -3.53 -29.38 -2.62
N ILE A 84 -4.44 -28.72 -3.36
CA ILE A 84 -4.69 -27.27 -3.28
C ILE A 84 -6.07 -27.02 -2.69
N THR A 85 -6.16 -26.00 -1.84
CA THR A 85 -7.41 -25.47 -1.29
C THR A 85 -7.80 -24.19 -2.02
N ASN A 86 -9.10 -24.00 -2.23
CA ASN A 86 -9.68 -22.77 -2.79
C ASN A 86 -10.22 -21.91 -1.65
N ASP A 87 -9.34 -21.56 -0.72
CA ASP A 87 -9.66 -20.81 0.50
C ASP A 87 -8.93 -19.45 0.56
N CYS A 88 -8.29 -19.05 -0.55
CA CYS A 88 -7.55 -17.82 -0.63
C CYS A 88 -8.46 -16.60 -0.57
N ASP A 89 -8.08 -15.64 0.27
CA ASP A 89 -8.74 -14.34 0.33
C ASP A 89 -8.14 -13.35 -0.69
N ASP A 90 -8.96 -12.98 -1.66
CA ASP A 90 -8.71 -11.93 -2.65
C ASP A 90 -9.74 -10.79 -2.56
N LYS A 91 -10.49 -10.71 -1.46
CA LYS A 91 -11.57 -9.74 -1.28
C LYS A 91 -11.03 -8.33 -1.22
N LEU A 92 -11.65 -7.47 -2.04
CA LEU A 92 -11.48 -6.03 -2.00
C LEU A 92 -12.84 -5.36 -2.12
N ASP A 93 -13.14 -4.48 -1.17
CA ASP A 93 -14.31 -3.61 -1.15
C ASP A 93 -13.92 -2.18 -0.74
N LYS A 94 -14.89 -1.30 -0.50
CA LYS A 94 -14.63 0.10 -0.09
C LYS A 94 -13.78 0.26 1.17
N ASN A 95 -13.72 -0.75 2.03
CA ASN A 95 -12.89 -0.81 3.23
C ASN A 95 -11.54 -1.51 2.97
N TRP A 96 -11.15 -1.64 1.70
CA TRP A 96 -9.95 -2.33 1.24
C TRP A 96 -9.99 -3.84 1.52
N LEU A 97 -8.83 -4.41 1.82
CA LEU A 97 -8.59 -5.83 1.94
C LEU A 97 -9.11 -6.33 3.29
N SER A 98 -9.58 -7.58 3.32
CA SER A 98 -10.04 -8.20 4.57
C SER A 98 -8.87 -8.74 5.40
N GLY A 99 -9.10 -8.93 6.70
CA GLY A 99 -8.08 -9.44 7.62
C GLY A 99 -7.72 -10.90 7.35
N PRO A 100 -6.58 -11.40 7.88
CA PRO A 100 -6.01 -12.72 7.52
C PRO A 100 -6.81 -13.95 7.96
N THR A 101 -7.92 -13.77 8.69
CA THR A 101 -8.85 -14.83 9.11
C THR A 101 -10.07 -14.95 8.19
N SER A 102 -10.23 -14.03 7.25
CA SER A 102 -11.24 -14.08 6.21
C SER A 102 -10.90 -15.20 5.24
N VAL A 103 -11.90 -16.01 4.89
CA VAL A 103 -11.74 -17.14 3.96
C VAL A 103 -12.44 -16.78 2.66
N GLY A 104 -11.68 -16.77 1.56
CA GLY A 104 -12.21 -16.55 0.22
C GLY A 104 -12.47 -17.86 -0.53
N THR A 105 -12.62 -17.75 -1.85
CA THR A 105 -12.85 -18.90 -2.75
C THR A 105 -11.83 -18.98 -3.88
N ALA A 106 -10.80 -18.13 -3.81
CA ALA A 106 -9.76 -18.02 -4.82
C ALA A 106 -8.68 -19.09 -4.64
N SER A 107 -7.81 -19.24 -5.64
CA SER A 107 -6.65 -20.14 -5.65
C SER A 107 -5.42 -19.43 -6.23
N TRP A 108 -4.25 -20.08 -6.12
CA TRP A 108 -2.96 -19.56 -6.63
C TRP A 108 -2.92 -19.25 -8.13
N ASP A 109 -3.79 -19.87 -8.92
CA ASP A 109 -3.92 -19.69 -10.38
C ASP A 109 -5.24 -19.01 -10.80
N ASN A 110 -6.10 -18.69 -9.85
CA ASN A 110 -7.37 -18.04 -10.11
C ASN A 110 -7.76 -17.13 -8.94
N HIS A 111 -7.36 -15.86 -9.03
CA HIS A 111 -7.72 -14.81 -8.09
C HIS A 111 -7.83 -13.45 -8.82
N ARG A 112 -8.52 -12.49 -8.20
CA ARG A 112 -8.84 -11.17 -8.77
C ARG A 112 -7.65 -10.44 -9.39
N TYR A 113 -6.49 -10.53 -8.73
CA TYR A 113 -5.26 -9.81 -9.10
C TYR A 113 -4.42 -10.53 -10.17
N LEU A 114 -4.74 -11.78 -10.52
CA LEU A 114 -4.01 -12.53 -11.53
C LEU A 114 -4.54 -12.20 -12.94
N LYS A 115 -3.60 -11.86 -13.82
CA LYS A 115 -3.78 -11.48 -15.24
C LYS A 115 -2.71 -12.08 -16.16
N SER A 116 -1.63 -12.61 -15.60
CA SER A 116 -0.51 -13.22 -16.33
C SER A 116 0.14 -14.32 -15.51
N GLU A 117 0.58 -15.38 -16.18
CA GLU A 117 1.37 -16.43 -15.53
C GLU A 117 2.79 -15.98 -15.12
N TYR A 118 3.23 -14.81 -15.57
CA TYR A 118 4.51 -14.20 -15.18
C TYR A 118 4.40 -13.25 -13.98
N GLN A 119 3.23 -13.17 -13.34
CA GLN A 119 3.11 -12.57 -12.01
C GLN A 119 3.65 -13.53 -10.94
N PRO A 120 4.08 -13.01 -9.77
CA PRO A 120 4.37 -13.85 -8.61
C PRO A 120 3.21 -14.79 -8.31
N VAL A 121 3.51 -16.05 -7.98
CA VAL A 121 2.50 -16.92 -7.39
C VAL A 121 2.13 -16.38 -6.01
N THR A 122 0.82 -16.24 -5.78
CA THR A 122 0.26 -15.86 -4.48
C THR A 122 -0.77 -16.88 -4.02
N CYS A 123 -1.53 -16.59 -2.96
CA CYS A 123 -2.48 -17.56 -2.38
C CYS A 123 -1.78 -18.86 -1.94
N ILE A 124 -0.58 -18.73 -1.38
CA ILE A 124 0.21 -19.86 -0.92
C ILE A 124 0.41 -19.82 0.60
N THR A 125 0.70 -20.99 1.15
CA THR A 125 1.09 -21.15 2.56
C THR A 125 2.56 -21.53 2.66
N PRO A 126 3.20 -21.38 3.84
CA PRO A 126 4.55 -21.90 4.07
C PRO A 126 4.70 -23.38 3.72
N LYS A 127 3.65 -24.19 3.94
CA LYS A 127 3.63 -25.61 3.56
C LYS A 127 3.75 -25.79 2.05
N LEU A 128 3.00 -25.02 1.26
CA LEU A 128 3.06 -25.08 -0.21
C LEU A 128 4.41 -24.59 -0.75
N ALA A 129 4.96 -23.50 -0.18
CA ALA A 129 6.27 -22.99 -0.56
C ALA A 129 7.38 -24.04 -0.34
N ASN A 130 7.40 -24.70 0.82
CA ASN A 130 8.38 -25.76 1.09
C ASN A 130 8.17 -27.00 0.21
N ALA A 131 6.92 -27.41 -0.03
CA ALA A 131 6.65 -28.52 -0.94
C ALA A 131 7.14 -28.25 -2.38
N TYR A 132 7.00 -27.02 -2.86
CA TYR A 132 7.57 -26.60 -4.14
C TYR A 132 9.11 -26.67 -4.12
N VAL A 133 9.74 -26.19 -3.03
CA VAL A 133 11.20 -26.27 -2.85
C VAL A 133 11.69 -27.72 -2.86
N ASP A 134 11.03 -28.61 -2.13
CA ASP A 134 11.39 -30.03 -2.03
C ASP A 134 11.29 -30.71 -3.40
N TRP A 135 10.18 -30.47 -4.12
CA TRP A 135 9.99 -30.96 -5.49
C TRP A 135 11.08 -30.45 -6.43
N LEU A 136 11.38 -29.15 -6.41
CA LEU A 136 12.41 -28.58 -7.27
C LEU A 136 13.78 -29.19 -6.98
N ASN A 137 14.09 -29.43 -5.70
CA ASN A 137 15.33 -30.08 -5.28
C ASN A 137 15.42 -31.54 -5.74
N ASP A 138 14.33 -32.30 -5.69
CA ASP A 138 14.28 -33.66 -6.22
C ASP A 138 14.58 -33.69 -7.73
N LYS A 139 13.99 -32.76 -8.49
CA LYS A 139 14.18 -32.69 -9.95
C LYS A 139 15.55 -32.21 -10.39
N THR A 140 16.22 -31.37 -9.60
CA THR A 140 17.43 -30.65 -10.03
C THR A 140 18.69 -30.98 -9.24
N ARG A 141 18.54 -31.58 -8.05
CA ARG A 141 19.59 -31.63 -7.01
C ARG A 141 20.16 -30.24 -6.69
N GLY A 142 19.32 -29.20 -6.80
CA GLY A 142 19.73 -27.80 -6.84
C GLY A 142 19.98 -27.12 -5.50
N GLY A 143 19.61 -27.73 -4.37
CA GLY A 143 19.85 -27.18 -3.03
C GLY A 143 19.14 -25.84 -2.78
N TYR A 144 17.98 -25.63 -3.39
CA TYR A 144 17.11 -24.49 -3.19
C TYR A 144 16.48 -24.50 -1.81
N ARG A 145 16.17 -23.31 -1.30
CA ARG A 145 15.49 -23.04 -0.03
C ARG A 145 14.82 -21.68 -0.07
N LEU A 146 14.04 -21.35 0.96
CA LEU A 146 13.65 -19.96 1.19
C LEU A 146 14.86 -19.15 1.73
N PRO A 147 14.99 -17.86 1.38
CA PRO A 147 16.01 -17.00 1.97
C PRO A 147 15.76 -16.80 3.47
N THR A 148 16.83 -16.64 4.24
CA THR A 148 16.70 -16.17 5.62
C THR A 148 16.34 -14.69 5.65
N GLU A 149 15.85 -14.21 6.80
CA GLU A 149 15.55 -12.79 6.98
C GLU A 149 16.78 -11.89 6.84
N GLN A 150 17.96 -12.40 7.23
CA GLN A 150 19.25 -11.71 7.12
C GLN A 150 19.68 -11.60 5.65
N GLU A 151 19.61 -12.71 4.92
CA GLU A 151 19.91 -12.74 3.49
C GLU A 151 18.97 -11.84 2.68
N PHE A 152 17.69 -11.81 3.03
CA PHE A 152 16.72 -10.97 2.33
C PHE A 152 17.02 -9.49 2.52
N GLU A 153 17.27 -9.01 3.75
CA GLU A 153 17.58 -7.58 3.97
C GLU A 153 18.90 -7.18 3.32
N TYR A 154 19.92 -8.03 3.46
CA TYR A 154 21.22 -7.79 2.84
C TYR A 154 21.10 -7.65 1.32
N ALA A 155 20.38 -8.59 0.70
CA ALA A 155 20.16 -8.61 -0.73
C ALA A 155 19.28 -7.45 -1.19
N LEU A 156 18.28 -7.05 -0.40
CA LEU A 156 17.39 -5.92 -0.66
C LEU A 156 18.14 -4.60 -0.63
N LYS A 157 18.95 -4.37 0.41
CA LYS A 157 19.75 -3.15 0.57
C LYS A 157 20.81 -3.04 -0.51
N ALA A 158 21.42 -4.15 -0.94
CA ALA A 158 22.42 -4.19 -2.00
C ALA A 158 23.51 -3.10 -1.85
N ASN A 159 24.11 -3.04 -0.65
CA ASN A 159 25.07 -2.02 -0.19
C ASN A 159 24.52 -0.62 0.09
N SER A 160 23.23 -0.37 -0.12
CA SER A 160 22.60 0.89 0.26
C SER A 160 22.46 1.04 1.78
N THR A 161 22.70 2.25 2.26
CA THR A 161 22.43 2.67 3.65
C THR A 161 21.27 3.67 3.75
N SER A 162 20.64 4.05 2.63
CA SER A 162 19.48 4.94 2.62
C SER A 162 18.20 4.22 3.06
N ARG A 163 17.12 4.98 3.20
CA ARG A 163 15.79 4.49 3.59
C ARG A 163 15.27 3.39 2.66
N TYR A 164 15.39 3.59 1.34
CA TYR A 164 15.07 2.61 0.30
C TYR A 164 16.35 2.17 -0.43
N HIS A 165 16.33 1.05 -1.14
CA HIS A 165 17.49 0.64 -1.93
C HIS A 165 17.88 1.62 -3.05
N TRP A 166 16.98 2.54 -3.43
CA TRP A 166 17.20 3.56 -4.47
C TRP A 166 17.55 4.95 -3.92
N GLY A 167 17.49 5.17 -2.61
CA GLY A 167 17.71 6.49 -1.99
C GLY A 167 16.69 6.79 -0.89
N ASP A 168 16.55 8.06 -0.54
CA ASP A 168 15.60 8.53 0.49
C ASP A 168 14.33 9.18 -0.09
N ASP A 169 14.29 9.36 -1.42
CA ASP A 169 13.20 10.01 -2.14
C ASP A 169 12.09 9.00 -2.47
N ALA A 170 10.96 9.10 -1.76
CA ALA A 170 9.79 8.26 -1.96
C ALA A 170 9.08 8.54 -3.30
N ASP A 171 9.25 9.71 -3.91
CA ASP A 171 8.60 10.05 -5.19
C ASP A 171 9.19 9.26 -6.37
N GLN A 172 10.35 8.61 -6.18
CA GLN A 172 10.98 7.73 -7.16
C GLN A 172 10.46 6.28 -7.11
N ALA A 173 9.58 5.95 -6.16
CA ALA A 173 9.17 4.57 -5.89
C ALA A 173 8.67 3.81 -7.14
N CYS A 174 7.83 4.44 -7.96
CA CYS A 174 7.29 3.83 -9.19
C CYS A 174 8.34 3.46 -10.25
N MET A 175 9.60 3.88 -10.11
CA MET A 175 10.71 3.45 -10.98
C MET A 175 11.32 2.12 -10.54
N PHE A 176 11.14 1.75 -9.27
CA PHE A 176 11.83 0.65 -8.59
C PHE A 176 10.87 -0.43 -8.06
N GLY A 177 9.57 -0.14 -8.00
CA GLY A 177 8.60 -1.13 -7.53
C GLY A 177 7.14 -0.76 -7.79
N ASN A 178 6.29 -1.74 -7.51
CA ASN A 178 4.83 -1.67 -7.56
C ASN A 178 4.28 -1.39 -6.16
N PHE A 179 3.85 -0.15 -5.92
CA PHE A 179 3.42 0.36 -4.62
C PHE A 179 2.01 0.97 -4.72
N ALA A 180 1.42 1.32 -3.58
CA ALA A 180 0.26 2.18 -3.59
C ALA A 180 0.61 3.50 -4.27
N ASP A 181 -0.05 3.79 -5.40
CA ASP A 181 0.23 4.95 -6.23
C ASP A 181 -1.05 5.52 -6.84
N GLN A 182 -0.93 6.39 -7.85
CA GLN A 182 -2.12 6.97 -8.50
C GLN A 182 -2.99 5.95 -9.24
N SER A 183 -2.42 4.89 -9.82
CA SER A 183 -3.20 3.81 -10.43
C SER A 183 -3.87 2.96 -9.35
N GLY A 184 -3.16 2.63 -8.29
CA GLY A 184 -3.70 1.97 -7.09
C GLY A 184 -4.81 2.78 -6.40
N GLU A 185 -4.81 4.11 -6.51
CA GLU A 185 -5.91 4.95 -6.05
C GLU A 185 -7.08 4.96 -7.04
N TYR A 186 -6.81 5.13 -8.33
CA TYR A 186 -7.85 5.34 -9.34
C TYR A 186 -8.73 4.10 -9.56
N PHE A 187 -8.13 2.94 -9.83
CA PHE A 187 -8.90 1.76 -10.25
C PHE A 187 -9.78 1.19 -9.11
N PRO A 188 -9.27 1.02 -7.88
CA PRO A 188 -10.10 0.62 -6.74
C PRO A 188 -11.20 1.63 -6.38
N ASN A 189 -10.96 2.94 -6.54
CA ASN A 189 -12.01 3.95 -6.38
C ASN A 189 -13.16 3.73 -7.36
N GLU A 190 -12.86 3.62 -8.66
CA GLU A 190 -13.89 3.46 -9.69
C GLU A 190 -14.61 2.09 -9.60
N GLN A 191 -13.92 1.04 -9.16
CA GLN A 191 -14.49 -0.32 -9.08
C GLN A 191 -15.25 -0.57 -7.77
N PHE A 192 -14.78 -0.02 -6.65
CA PHE A 192 -15.24 -0.41 -5.31
C PHE A 192 -15.50 0.76 -4.36
N GLY A 193 -15.16 2.00 -4.74
CA GLY A 193 -15.19 3.15 -3.84
C GLY A 193 -14.08 3.12 -2.78
N ALA A 194 -13.03 2.33 -3.00
CA ALA A 194 -11.89 2.22 -2.07
C ALA A 194 -10.85 3.30 -2.36
N SER A 195 -10.44 4.04 -1.34
CA SER A 195 -9.50 5.17 -1.45
C SER A 195 -8.41 5.08 -0.40
N TYR A 196 -7.18 5.39 -0.80
CA TYR A 196 -6.03 5.57 0.08
C TYR A 196 -6.06 6.91 0.82
N VAL A 197 -6.80 7.91 0.34
CA VAL A 197 -6.90 9.25 0.96
C VAL A 197 -7.52 9.16 2.36
N GLY A 198 -6.74 9.51 3.38
CA GLY A 198 -7.10 9.36 4.79
C GLY A 198 -7.18 7.93 5.30
N PHE A 199 -6.66 6.98 4.54
CA PHE A 199 -6.33 5.65 5.01
C PHE A 199 -4.81 5.53 5.13
N ILE A 200 -4.14 4.84 4.21
CA ILE A 200 -2.69 4.61 4.22
C ILE A 200 -1.90 5.51 3.26
N GLY A 201 -2.57 6.40 2.52
CA GLY A 201 -1.92 7.23 1.51
C GLY A 201 -1.35 6.42 0.34
N HIS A 202 -0.71 7.12 -0.60
CA HIS A 202 -0.08 6.53 -1.76
C HIS A 202 1.09 7.40 -2.22
N ALA A 203 2.05 6.82 -2.94
CA ALA A 203 3.16 7.54 -3.54
C ALA A 203 2.66 8.54 -4.59
N ASN A 204 3.34 9.68 -4.72
CA ASN A 204 3.01 10.71 -5.70
C ASN A 204 3.59 10.39 -7.10
N CYS A 205 3.34 9.18 -7.57
CA CYS A 205 3.79 8.70 -8.86
C CYS A 205 2.72 7.80 -9.49
N ASN A 206 2.96 7.35 -10.72
CA ASN A 206 2.04 6.47 -11.43
C ASN A 206 2.83 5.46 -12.27
N ASP A 207 2.77 4.19 -11.87
CA ASP A 207 3.38 3.08 -12.58
C ASP A 207 2.41 2.38 -13.55
N GLY A 208 1.10 2.65 -13.50
CA GLY A 208 0.09 2.03 -14.37
C GLY A 208 -0.36 0.63 -13.95
N GLU A 209 0.03 0.16 -12.77
CA GLU A 209 -0.27 -1.17 -12.21
C GLU A 209 -1.12 -1.03 -10.93
N PRO A 210 -2.47 -1.15 -11.01
CA PRO A 210 -3.30 -0.98 -9.82
C PRO A 210 -3.24 -2.13 -8.80
N TYR A 211 -2.65 -3.26 -9.18
CA TYR A 211 -2.59 -4.51 -8.42
C TYR A 211 -1.25 -5.20 -8.69
N ILE A 212 -1.12 -6.48 -8.36
CA ILE A 212 0.07 -7.30 -8.66
C ILE A 212 0.48 -7.13 -10.13
N SER A 213 1.78 -6.97 -10.37
CA SER A 213 2.36 -6.77 -11.69
C SER A 213 3.29 -7.93 -12.07
N ILE A 214 3.60 -8.05 -13.37
CA ILE A 214 4.54 -9.06 -13.89
C ILE A 214 5.91 -8.83 -13.23
N VAL A 215 6.59 -9.91 -12.84
CA VAL A 215 7.90 -9.80 -12.19
C VAL A 215 8.91 -9.06 -13.06
N GLY A 216 9.79 -8.27 -12.44
CA GLY A 216 10.91 -7.61 -13.13
C GLY A 216 10.52 -6.48 -14.08
N LEU A 217 9.33 -5.87 -13.91
CA LEU A 217 8.91 -4.71 -14.71
C LEU A 217 9.67 -3.42 -14.36
N TYR A 218 10.18 -3.32 -13.13
CA TYR A 218 10.84 -2.13 -12.59
C TYR A 218 12.37 -2.28 -12.59
N ARG A 219 13.09 -1.20 -12.29
CA ARG A 219 14.56 -1.25 -12.20
C ARG A 219 15.00 -2.17 -11.06
N PRO A 220 16.04 -2.99 -11.26
CA PRO A 220 16.58 -3.81 -10.19
C PRO A 220 17.36 -2.96 -9.17
N ASN A 221 17.62 -3.52 -7.99
CA ASN A 221 18.55 -2.96 -7.03
C ASN A 221 20.03 -3.17 -7.45
N GLY A 222 20.97 -2.75 -6.59
CA GLY A 222 22.41 -2.82 -6.86
C GLY A 222 22.98 -4.23 -7.12
N PHE A 223 22.29 -5.29 -6.71
CA PHE A 223 22.67 -6.68 -7.00
C PHE A 223 21.97 -7.25 -8.23
N GLY A 224 21.08 -6.50 -8.90
CA GLY A 224 20.37 -6.99 -10.08
C GLY A 224 19.09 -7.77 -9.76
N LEU A 225 18.58 -7.68 -8.53
CA LEU A 225 17.34 -8.29 -8.06
C LEU A 225 16.16 -7.35 -8.28
N HIS A 226 15.00 -7.89 -8.61
CA HIS A 226 13.76 -7.13 -8.78
C HIS A 226 12.75 -7.47 -7.69
N ASP A 227 11.76 -6.59 -7.52
CA ASP A 227 10.60 -6.78 -6.65
C ASP A 227 10.98 -7.15 -5.20
N MET A 228 12.06 -6.57 -4.69
CA MET A 228 12.54 -6.84 -3.32
C MET A 228 11.72 -6.08 -2.27
N GLU A 229 11.29 -4.85 -2.57
CA GLU A 229 10.58 -3.94 -1.65
C GLU A 229 9.08 -3.78 -1.96
N SER A 230 8.53 -4.49 -2.96
CA SER A 230 7.16 -4.22 -3.44
C SER A 230 6.50 -5.41 -4.18
N ASN A 231 5.34 -5.14 -4.81
CA ASN A 231 4.54 -6.09 -5.61
C ASN A 231 3.81 -7.14 -4.75
N THR A 232 4.55 -8.06 -4.13
CA THR A 232 4.01 -9.09 -3.23
C THR A 232 4.95 -9.31 -2.07
N SER A 233 4.39 -9.53 -0.87
CA SER A 233 5.19 -9.86 0.29
C SER A 233 5.67 -11.30 0.16
N GLN A 234 6.78 -11.63 0.82
CA GLN A 234 7.52 -12.84 0.53
C GLN A 234 7.81 -13.62 1.81
N LEU A 235 7.34 -14.86 1.84
CA LEU A 235 7.64 -15.81 2.90
C LEU A 235 9.14 -16.11 2.93
N LEU A 236 9.70 -16.14 4.14
CA LEU A 236 11.11 -16.43 4.39
C LEU A 236 11.30 -17.76 5.10
N GLY A 237 12.52 -18.28 5.03
CA GLY A 237 12.99 -19.46 5.76
C GLY A 237 13.44 -19.13 7.18
N SER A 238 12.79 -18.19 7.85
CA SER A 238 13.15 -17.76 9.21
C SER A 238 11.93 -17.55 10.08
N CYS A 239 12.01 -17.97 11.34
CA CYS A 239 11.03 -17.60 12.34
C CYS A 239 11.02 -16.10 12.62
N TYR A 240 9.82 -15.57 12.84
CA TYR A 240 9.64 -14.20 13.33
C TYR A 240 9.66 -14.17 14.85
N TYR A 241 10.46 -13.26 15.39
CA TYR A 241 10.52 -12.97 16.81
C TYR A 241 10.59 -11.47 17.05
N ASP A 242 10.00 -11.05 18.17
CA ASP A 242 10.14 -9.70 18.70
C ASP A 242 11.59 -9.46 19.15
N GLY A 243 12.04 -8.21 19.01
CA GLY A 243 13.43 -7.83 19.23
C GLY A 243 14.34 -8.26 18.08
N TYR A 244 14.86 -7.28 17.36
CA TYR A 244 15.65 -7.52 16.17
C TYR A 244 17.12 -7.72 16.50
N GLN A 245 17.52 -8.98 16.56
CA GLN A 245 18.86 -9.40 16.96
C GLN A 245 19.34 -10.55 16.08
N ALA A 246 20.65 -10.70 15.97
CA ALA A 246 21.26 -11.83 15.27
C ALA A 246 20.85 -13.16 15.92
N ARG A 247 20.49 -14.14 15.09
CA ARG A 247 20.09 -15.49 15.53
C ARG A 247 20.90 -16.55 14.81
N ALA A 248 21.26 -17.60 15.53
CA ALA A 248 21.88 -18.79 14.95
C ALA A 248 20.90 -19.53 14.02
N GLU A 249 21.40 -20.23 13.00
CA GLU A 249 20.59 -20.95 12.01
C GLU A 249 19.59 -21.93 12.64
N GLN A 250 20.01 -22.67 13.67
CA GLN A 250 19.16 -23.60 14.41
C GLN A 250 17.95 -22.92 15.10
N ASN A 251 18.05 -21.62 15.40
CA ASN A 251 16.96 -20.83 16.00
C ASN A 251 16.06 -20.19 14.93
N MET A 252 16.28 -20.48 13.65
CA MET A 252 15.49 -20.00 12.52
C MET A 252 14.65 -21.10 11.88
N ASP A 253 14.59 -22.31 12.47
CA ASP A 253 13.76 -23.41 12.00
C ASP A 253 12.26 -23.05 12.08
N ILE A 254 11.67 -22.80 10.92
CA ILE A 254 10.26 -22.40 10.77
C ILE A 254 9.27 -23.41 11.38
N ASN A 255 9.67 -24.64 11.65
CA ASN A 255 8.80 -25.62 12.31
C ASN A 255 8.64 -25.39 13.81
N GLN A 256 9.52 -24.59 14.42
CA GLN A 256 9.60 -24.35 15.86
C GLN A 256 8.95 -23.03 16.30
N CYS A 257 8.28 -22.32 15.38
CA CYS A 257 7.63 -21.04 15.68
C CYS A 257 6.17 -20.98 15.24
N GLU A 258 5.43 -20.10 15.89
CA GLU A 258 4.05 -19.75 15.49
C GLU A 258 4.05 -18.80 14.29
N TYR A 259 5.04 -17.90 14.22
CA TYR A 259 5.15 -16.88 13.19
C TYR A 259 6.43 -17.02 12.39
N ILE A 260 6.32 -16.88 11.07
CA ILE A 260 7.41 -16.89 10.11
C ILE A 260 7.62 -15.44 9.63
N SER A 261 8.87 -15.05 9.42
CA SER A 261 9.21 -13.73 8.90
C SER A 261 8.74 -13.60 7.45
N GLN A 262 8.23 -12.42 7.10
CA GLN A 262 7.93 -12.02 5.74
C GLN A 262 8.55 -10.65 5.44
N ARG A 263 8.83 -10.39 4.16
CA ARG A 263 9.46 -9.15 3.70
C ARG A 263 8.94 -8.70 2.34
N GLY A 264 9.22 -7.44 2.02
CA GLY A 264 9.09 -6.91 0.67
C GLY A 264 7.76 -6.24 0.37
N SER A 265 6.95 -5.94 1.40
CA SER A 265 5.69 -5.19 1.29
C SER A 265 4.77 -5.69 0.15
N THR A 266 3.82 -4.90 -0.31
CA THR A 266 2.91 -5.28 -1.40
C THR A 266 2.57 -4.07 -2.27
N TRP A 267 1.92 -4.31 -3.42
CA TRP A 267 1.30 -3.25 -4.23
C TRP A 267 0.32 -2.37 -3.45
N HIS A 268 -0.21 -2.84 -2.32
CA HIS A 268 -1.24 -2.13 -1.57
C HIS A 268 -0.69 -1.02 -0.67
N TYR A 269 0.60 -1.03 -0.33
CA TYR A 269 1.19 -0.07 0.61
C TYR A 269 2.10 0.95 -0.10
N PRO A 270 2.23 2.18 0.43
CA PRO A 270 3.29 3.10 0.02
C PRO A 270 4.69 2.47 0.24
N PRO A 271 5.75 3.02 -0.38
CA PRO A 271 7.11 2.49 -0.22
C PRO A 271 7.53 2.49 1.26
N GLN A 272 7.88 1.30 1.77
CA GLN A 272 8.35 1.08 3.14
C GLN A 272 9.88 1.02 3.17
N PRO A 273 10.54 1.43 4.27
CA PRO A 273 12.00 1.35 4.36
C PRO A 273 12.52 -0.07 4.19
N ALA A 274 13.78 -0.20 3.78
CA ALA A 274 14.46 -1.46 3.57
C ALA A 274 14.46 -2.41 4.79
N TYR A 275 14.32 -1.88 6.00
CA TYR A 275 14.25 -2.64 7.24
C TYR A 275 12.83 -3.02 7.67
N ASP A 276 11.81 -2.69 6.88
CA ASP A 276 10.41 -3.11 7.10
C ASP A 276 10.34 -4.64 7.19
N ARG A 277 9.69 -5.14 8.23
CA ARG A 277 9.55 -6.57 8.48
C ARG A 277 8.17 -6.90 8.96
N GLY A 278 7.64 -7.99 8.45
CA GLY A 278 6.34 -8.50 8.84
C GLY A 278 6.43 -9.91 9.39
N ARG A 279 5.31 -10.36 9.96
CA ARG A 279 5.12 -11.73 10.39
C ARG A 279 3.94 -12.37 9.66
N TYR A 280 4.02 -13.67 9.42
CA TYR A 280 2.94 -14.48 8.90
C TYR A 280 2.71 -15.67 9.81
N LYS A 281 1.46 -15.92 10.21
CA LYS A 281 1.15 -17.05 11.09
C LYS A 281 1.30 -18.36 10.33
N ARG A 282 2.10 -19.29 10.85
CA ARG A 282 2.45 -20.55 10.18
C ARG A 282 1.23 -21.43 9.87
N ALA A 283 0.21 -21.39 10.72
CA ALA A 283 -1.03 -22.15 10.56
C ALA A 283 -2.25 -21.37 11.05
N GLY A 284 -3.41 -21.62 10.43
CA GLY A 284 -4.71 -21.06 10.83
C GLY A 284 -5.06 -19.71 10.21
N TRP A 285 -4.17 -19.09 9.44
CA TRP A 285 -4.51 -17.97 8.56
C TRP A 285 -4.87 -18.48 7.17
N SER A 286 -5.87 -17.86 6.54
CA SER A 286 -6.16 -18.08 5.13
C SER A 286 -4.99 -17.56 4.28
N PRO A 287 -4.62 -18.25 3.18
CA PRO A 287 -3.64 -17.70 2.25
C PRO A 287 -4.16 -16.40 1.63
N GLY A 288 -3.41 -15.32 1.76
CA GLY A 288 -3.78 -14.04 1.15
C GLY A 288 -3.26 -13.91 -0.29
N ALA A 289 -4.02 -13.25 -1.15
CA ALA A 289 -3.65 -13.00 -2.55
C ALA A 289 -2.54 -11.95 -2.74
N MET A 290 -1.75 -11.65 -1.70
CA MET A 290 -0.60 -10.74 -1.75
C MET A 290 0.70 -11.37 -1.22
N MET A 291 0.65 -12.63 -0.77
CA MET A 291 1.79 -13.35 -0.21
C MET A 291 2.35 -14.33 -1.24
N GLY A 292 3.59 -14.13 -1.65
CA GLY A 292 4.38 -15.03 -2.49
C GLY A 292 5.67 -15.48 -1.79
N PHE A 293 6.68 -15.83 -2.57
CA PHE A 293 8.00 -16.24 -2.08
C PHE A 293 9.05 -16.19 -3.20
N ARG A 294 10.32 -16.23 -2.80
CA ARG A 294 11.45 -16.41 -3.72
C ARG A 294 12.42 -17.45 -3.19
N LEU A 295 13.30 -17.94 -4.08
CA LEU A 295 14.26 -18.98 -3.75
C LEU A 295 15.64 -18.41 -3.47
N ALA A 296 16.34 -19.03 -2.54
CA ALA A 296 17.78 -18.89 -2.33
C ALA A 296 18.48 -20.24 -2.51
N ARG A 297 19.79 -20.21 -2.68
CA ARG A 297 20.66 -21.40 -2.74
C ARG A 297 22.02 -21.06 -2.12
N THR A 298 22.52 -21.93 -1.25
CA THR A 298 23.81 -21.69 -0.56
C THR A 298 25.00 -21.76 -1.51
N THR A 299 25.04 -22.73 -2.43
CA THR A 299 26.15 -22.88 -3.38
C THR A 299 25.96 -21.98 -4.59
N GLN A 300 26.95 -21.14 -4.89
CA GLN A 300 26.97 -20.35 -6.12
C GLN A 300 27.30 -21.19 -7.35
N SER A 301 26.69 -20.85 -8.47
CA SER A 301 26.87 -21.51 -9.75
C SER A 301 26.59 -20.52 -10.88
N ASP A 302 27.56 -20.32 -11.75
CA ASP A 302 27.40 -19.49 -12.96
C ASP A 302 26.71 -20.25 -14.10
N VAL A 303 26.51 -21.57 -13.92
CA VAL A 303 25.84 -22.40 -14.92
C VAL A 303 24.35 -22.07 -14.95
N GLN A 304 23.89 -21.59 -16.11
CA GLN A 304 22.49 -21.34 -16.39
C GLN A 304 21.91 -22.46 -17.26
N HIS A 305 20.77 -23.00 -16.86
CA HIS A 305 20.09 -24.05 -17.62
C HIS A 305 19.35 -23.47 -18.82
N GLU A 306 19.27 -24.22 -19.93
CA GLU A 306 18.62 -23.77 -21.18
C GLU A 306 17.15 -23.36 -20.96
N SER A 307 16.42 -24.08 -20.10
CA SER A 307 15.03 -23.73 -19.78
C SER A 307 14.88 -22.37 -19.10
N THR A 308 15.93 -21.85 -18.45
CA THR A 308 15.94 -20.48 -17.94
C THR A 308 15.99 -19.46 -19.08
N GLU A 309 16.73 -19.71 -20.16
CA GLU A 309 16.75 -18.81 -21.33
C GLU A 309 15.40 -18.73 -22.04
N GLY A 310 14.71 -19.86 -22.20
CA GLY A 310 13.35 -19.89 -22.72
C GLY A 310 12.38 -19.04 -21.88
N PHE A 311 12.45 -19.19 -20.55
CA PHE A 311 11.66 -18.36 -19.63
C PHE A 311 11.99 -16.87 -19.75
N LYS A 312 13.27 -16.50 -19.82
CA LYS A 312 13.69 -15.08 -19.98
C LYS A 312 13.09 -14.42 -21.21
N GLN A 313 13.12 -15.11 -22.35
CA GLN A 313 12.57 -14.58 -23.59
C GLN A 313 11.06 -14.38 -23.50
N ALA A 314 10.36 -15.37 -22.93
CA ALA A 314 8.92 -15.31 -22.77
C ALA A 314 8.47 -14.25 -21.76
N LEU A 315 9.18 -14.12 -20.63
CA LEU A 315 9.00 -13.06 -19.64
C LEU A 315 9.19 -11.69 -20.27
N LYS A 316 10.28 -11.47 -21.02
CA LYS A 316 10.55 -10.19 -21.70
C LYS A 316 9.44 -9.82 -22.68
N LYS A 317 8.90 -10.80 -23.42
CA LYS A 317 7.76 -10.60 -24.31
C LYS A 317 6.51 -10.19 -23.52
N ALA A 318 6.22 -10.87 -22.41
CA ALA A 318 5.08 -10.57 -21.56
C ALA A 318 5.18 -9.17 -20.93
N GLN A 319 6.35 -8.80 -20.43
CA GLN A 319 6.64 -7.46 -19.92
C GLN A 319 6.43 -6.38 -20.99
N HIS A 320 7.00 -6.57 -22.19
CA HIS A 320 6.84 -5.61 -23.29
C HIS A 320 5.38 -5.44 -23.70
N MET A 321 4.64 -6.55 -23.81
CA MET A 321 3.21 -6.52 -24.08
C MET A 321 2.45 -5.77 -22.99
N ARG A 322 2.71 -6.08 -21.71
CA ARG A 322 2.05 -5.42 -20.59
C ARG A 322 2.30 -3.92 -20.57
N LEU A 323 3.56 -3.48 -20.73
CA LEU A 323 3.91 -2.05 -20.80
C LEU A 323 3.23 -1.33 -21.96
N ALA A 324 3.03 -2.00 -23.10
CA ALA A 324 2.34 -1.45 -24.25
C ALA A 324 0.81 -1.39 -24.07
N THR A 325 0.21 -2.29 -23.29
CA THR A 325 -1.25 -2.42 -23.15
C THR A 325 -1.81 -1.90 -21.83
N ARG A 326 -0.96 -1.58 -20.84
CA ARG A 326 -1.43 -1.11 -19.54
C ARG A 326 -2.18 0.21 -19.64
N ALA A 327 -3.22 0.32 -18.85
CA ALA A 327 -4.10 1.48 -18.85
C ALA A 327 -3.43 2.64 -18.11
N MET A 328 -3.07 3.70 -18.84
CA MET A 328 -2.44 4.89 -18.27
C MET A 328 -3.47 6.00 -18.10
N ILE A 329 -3.81 6.34 -16.86
CA ILE A 329 -4.65 7.50 -16.54
C ILE A 329 -3.93 8.83 -16.89
N PRO A 330 -4.65 9.89 -17.31
CA PRO A 330 -4.07 11.21 -17.45
C PRO A 330 -3.76 11.83 -16.07
N SER A 331 -2.83 12.79 -16.01
CA SER A 331 -2.55 13.53 -14.79
C SER A 331 -3.74 14.37 -14.34
N ALA A 332 -3.88 14.58 -13.02
CA ALA A 332 -4.88 15.51 -12.50
C ALA A 332 -4.62 16.94 -13.00
N PRO A 333 -5.68 17.72 -13.32
CA PRO A 333 -5.55 19.15 -13.62
C PRO A 333 -4.79 19.91 -12.52
N LYS A 334 -3.87 20.79 -12.93
CA LYS A 334 -3.02 21.57 -12.03
C LYS A 334 -3.46 23.02 -11.93
N ASN A 335 -2.99 23.70 -10.88
CA ASN A 335 -3.25 25.13 -10.62
C ASN A 335 -4.75 25.47 -10.63
N VAL A 336 -5.57 24.61 -10.04
CA VAL A 336 -7.01 24.81 -9.95
C VAL A 336 -7.31 25.82 -8.84
N HIS A 337 -7.98 26.93 -9.17
CA HIS A 337 -8.29 28.00 -8.22
C HIS A 337 -9.57 28.74 -8.60
N LEU A 338 -10.14 29.45 -7.62
CA LEU A 338 -11.31 30.31 -7.80
C LEU A 338 -10.88 31.77 -7.92
N VAL A 339 -11.44 32.48 -8.90
CA VAL A 339 -11.37 33.94 -9.01
C VAL A 339 -12.74 34.48 -8.64
N ASN A 340 -12.79 35.37 -7.65
CA ASN A 340 -14.05 35.99 -7.24
C ASN A 340 -14.59 36.91 -8.33
N LEU A 341 -15.88 36.78 -8.65
CA LEU A 341 -16.60 37.69 -9.52
C LEU A 341 -17.44 38.65 -8.66
N GLN A 342 -18.69 38.30 -8.38
CA GLN A 342 -19.62 39.04 -7.51
C GLN A 342 -20.44 38.07 -6.68
N ASP A 343 -20.76 38.47 -5.44
CA ASP A 343 -21.50 37.65 -4.47
C ASP A 343 -20.88 36.25 -4.30
N ASN A 344 -21.66 35.18 -4.57
CA ASN A 344 -21.18 33.80 -4.54
C ASN A 344 -20.82 33.23 -5.92
N ALA A 345 -20.64 34.10 -6.93
CA ALA A 345 -20.21 33.70 -8.26
C ALA A 345 -18.69 33.78 -8.39
N PHE A 346 -18.12 32.71 -8.94
CA PHE A 346 -16.68 32.56 -9.13
C PHE A 346 -16.39 32.10 -10.55
N GLU A 347 -15.21 32.44 -11.04
CA GLU A 347 -14.62 31.76 -12.19
C GLU A 347 -13.63 30.70 -11.67
N LEU A 348 -13.95 29.43 -11.90
CA LEU A 348 -13.04 28.32 -11.65
C LEU A 348 -12.04 28.25 -12.82
N ARG A 349 -10.74 28.31 -12.53
CA ARG A 349 -9.67 28.27 -13.55
C ARG A 349 -8.71 27.11 -13.27
N TRP A 350 -8.12 26.54 -14.32
CA TRP A 350 -7.09 25.52 -14.23
C TRP A 350 -6.07 25.63 -15.38
N GLN A 351 -4.92 24.99 -15.22
CA GLN A 351 -3.89 24.97 -16.25
C GLN A 351 -4.28 24.07 -17.45
N PRO A 352 -3.94 24.46 -18.70
CA PRO A 352 -4.05 23.57 -19.84
C PRO A 352 -3.35 22.22 -19.65
N HIS A 353 -3.96 21.16 -20.20
CA HIS A 353 -3.40 19.81 -20.12
C HIS A 353 -2.67 19.46 -21.42
N TYR A 354 -1.44 18.93 -21.31
CA TYR A 354 -0.58 18.66 -22.47
C TYR A 354 -0.69 17.24 -23.04
N ASP A 355 -1.38 16.34 -22.34
CA ASP A 355 -1.69 15.00 -22.87
C ASP A 355 -2.79 15.08 -23.94
N GLY A 356 -2.44 14.79 -25.19
CA GLY A 356 -3.36 14.80 -26.33
C GLY A 356 -4.48 13.76 -26.26
N ARG A 357 -4.45 12.84 -25.30
CA ARG A 357 -5.57 11.90 -25.04
C ARG A 357 -6.73 12.57 -24.30
N VAL A 358 -6.49 13.74 -23.69
CA VAL A 358 -7.52 14.45 -22.93
C VAL A 358 -8.50 15.14 -23.87
N ILE A 359 -9.77 14.74 -23.78
CA ILE A 359 -10.88 15.24 -24.61
C ILE A 359 -11.71 16.32 -23.91
N GLY A 360 -11.62 16.41 -22.58
CA GLY A 360 -12.38 17.37 -21.79
C GLY A 360 -12.12 17.27 -20.30
N TYR A 361 -12.87 18.07 -19.56
CA TYR A 361 -12.80 18.15 -18.10
C TYR A 361 -14.20 18.00 -17.49
N ASP A 362 -14.30 17.19 -16.44
CA ASP A 362 -15.48 17.14 -15.57
C ASP A 362 -15.25 18.04 -14.36
N ILE A 363 -16.22 18.89 -14.05
CA ILE A 363 -16.19 19.81 -12.90
C ILE A 363 -17.12 19.26 -11.82
N TYR A 364 -16.55 19.09 -10.64
CA TYR A 364 -17.23 18.58 -9.46
C TYR A 364 -17.34 19.66 -8.39
N ARG A 365 -18.50 19.74 -7.74
CA ARG A 365 -18.79 20.67 -6.63
C ARG A 365 -19.00 19.89 -5.35
N SER A 366 -18.48 20.41 -4.24
CA SER A 366 -18.67 19.82 -2.92
C SER A 366 -20.14 19.80 -2.49
N ILE A 367 -20.58 18.69 -1.91
CA ILE A 367 -21.91 18.53 -1.30
C ILE A 367 -21.93 19.18 0.10
N LEU A 368 -20.80 19.16 0.81
CA LEU A 368 -20.61 19.80 2.12
C LEU A 368 -19.59 20.94 2.02
N PRO A 369 -19.74 22.05 2.78
CA PRO A 369 -18.79 23.17 2.74
C PRO A 369 -17.32 22.78 2.96
N ASN A 370 -17.07 21.84 3.88
CA ASN A 370 -15.75 21.36 4.26
C ASN A 370 -15.32 20.05 3.56
N ALA A 371 -15.97 19.65 2.46
CA ALA A 371 -15.69 18.39 1.76
C ALA A 371 -14.24 18.26 1.28
N HIS A 372 -13.49 19.36 1.14
CA HIS A 372 -12.07 19.34 0.80
C HIS A 372 -11.17 18.75 1.90
N LEU A 373 -11.65 18.71 3.15
CA LEU A 373 -10.96 18.11 4.30
C LEU A 373 -11.33 16.64 4.53
N LEU A 374 -12.38 16.15 3.87
CA LEU A 374 -12.80 14.76 3.96
C LEU A 374 -11.89 13.89 3.10
N GLY A 375 -11.33 12.84 3.70
CA GLY A 375 -10.69 11.79 2.91
C GLY A 375 -11.70 10.71 2.47
N GLY A 376 -11.20 9.69 1.80
CA GLY A 376 -12.02 8.70 1.11
C GLY A 376 -12.29 9.10 -0.34
N TYR A 377 -13.13 8.33 -1.01
CA TYR A 377 -13.43 8.52 -2.42
C TYR A 377 -14.17 9.85 -2.65
N TYR A 378 -13.57 10.75 -3.43
CA TYR A 378 -14.08 12.12 -3.56
C TYR A 378 -15.51 12.21 -4.08
N LYS A 379 -15.99 11.26 -4.90
CA LYS A 379 -17.37 11.29 -5.41
C LYS A 379 -18.43 11.00 -4.34
N GLU A 380 -18.04 10.54 -3.15
CA GLU A 380 -18.95 10.48 -2.00
C GLU A 380 -19.27 11.88 -1.43
N HIS A 381 -18.37 12.84 -1.64
CA HIS A 381 -18.46 14.20 -1.07
C HIS A 381 -18.63 15.31 -2.12
N TYR A 382 -18.59 14.95 -3.41
CA TYR A 382 -18.68 15.87 -4.53
C TYR A 382 -19.62 15.33 -5.60
N GLU A 383 -20.46 16.22 -6.14
CA GLU A 383 -21.34 15.94 -7.26
C GLU A 383 -20.79 16.55 -8.55
N LYS A 384 -21.00 15.87 -9.68
CA LYS A 384 -20.61 16.40 -10.98
C LYS A 384 -21.60 17.49 -11.41
N VAL A 385 -21.09 18.68 -11.72
CA VAL A 385 -21.89 19.82 -12.17
C VAL A 385 -21.98 19.89 -13.68
N THR A 386 -20.84 19.77 -14.37
CA THR A 386 -20.78 19.93 -15.83
C THR A 386 -19.54 19.28 -16.43
N SER A 387 -19.52 19.19 -17.75
CA SER A 387 -18.36 18.80 -18.56
C SER A 387 -18.04 19.91 -19.56
N VAL A 388 -16.75 20.18 -19.76
CA VAL A 388 -16.27 21.15 -20.73
C VAL A 388 -15.24 20.52 -21.68
N PRO A 389 -15.09 21.00 -22.93
CA PRO A 389 -14.10 20.46 -23.87
C PRO A 389 -12.67 20.77 -23.40
N HIS A 390 -11.69 20.02 -23.89
CA HIS A 390 -10.28 20.18 -23.53
C HIS A 390 -9.69 21.56 -23.88
N THR A 391 -10.33 22.31 -24.77
CA THR A 391 -9.96 23.68 -25.14
C THR A 391 -10.40 24.74 -24.14
N ARG A 392 -11.18 24.35 -23.12
CA ARG A 392 -11.70 25.26 -22.09
C ARG A 392 -10.95 25.05 -20.78
N PHE A 393 -10.46 26.16 -20.22
CA PHE A 393 -9.62 26.18 -19.00
C PHE A 393 -10.22 27.02 -17.87
N SER A 394 -11.46 27.50 -18.07
CA SER A 394 -12.23 28.16 -17.04
C SER A 394 -13.72 27.92 -17.18
N ASN A 395 -14.44 28.02 -16.08
CA ASN A 395 -15.90 27.93 -16.05
C ASN A 395 -16.49 28.76 -14.91
N ASN A 396 -17.56 29.50 -15.19
CA ASN A 396 -18.29 30.22 -14.16
C ASN A 396 -19.07 29.23 -13.29
N VAL A 397 -18.94 29.36 -11.98
CA VAL A 397 -19.53 28.48 -10.99
C VAL A 397 -20.09 29.29 -9.83
N THR A 398 -21.00 28.69 -9.06
CA THR A 398 -21.59 29.31 -7.87
C THR A 398 -21.45 28.40 -6.66
N LEU A 399 -21.23 29.02 -5.51
CA LEU A 399 -21.24 28.35 -4.20
C LEU A 399 -22.40 28.83 -3.36
N SER A 400 -22.70 28.09 -2.29
CA SER A 400 -23.64 28.55 -1.27
C SER A 400 -23.01 29.64 -0.40
N ASN A 401 -23.83 30.38 0.36
CA ASN A 401 -23.36 31.33 1.37
C ASN A 401 -22.47 30.69 2.45
N HIS A 402 -22.58 29.37 2.64
CA HIS A 402 -21.76 28.62 3.60
C HIS A 402 -20.41 28.20 3.01
N GLY A 403 -20.11 28.61 1.78
CA GLY A 403 -18.91 28.23 1.05
C GLY A 403 -18.99 26.83 0.45
N GLY A 404 -17.82 26.33 0.04
CA GLY A 404 -17.62 25.03 -0.57
C GLY A 404 -16.33 24.96 -1.37
N SER A 405 -16.27 23.98 -2.25
CA SER A 405 -15.08 23.74 -3.07
C SER A 405 -15.40 23.05 -4.38
N PHE A 406 -14.48 23.18 -5.35
CA PHE A 406 -14.55 22.49 -6.63
C PHE A 406 -13.33 21.65 -6.88
N ARG A 407 -13.52 20.56 -7.63
CA ARG A 407 -12.45 19.72 -8.17
C ARG A 407 -12.66 19.57 -9.67
N VAL A 408 -11.56 19.50 -10.41
CA VAL A 408 -11.56 19.28 -11.86
C VAL A 408 -10.90 17.94 -12.16
N VAL A 409 -11.50 17.18 -13.05
CA VAL A 409 -11.03 15.85 -13.47
C VAL A 409 -10.82 15.87 -14.98
N ALA A 410 -9.62 15.53 -15.44
CA ALA A 410 -9.33 15.39 -16.87
C ALA A 410 -9.89 14.07 -17.39
N LYS A 411 -10.40 14.06 -18.63
CA LYS A 411 -11.01 12.88 -19.24
C LYS A 411 -10.39 12.52 -20.57
N THR A 412 -10.27 11.22 -20.79
CA THR A 412 -10.01 10.61 -22.09
C THR A 412 -11.25 9.86 -22.56
N ASN A 413 -11.17 9.19 -23.72
CA ASN A 413 -12.25 8.32 -24.22
C ASN A 413 -12.55 7.11 -23.31
N LYS A 414 -11.59 6.65 -22.51
CA LYS A 414 -11.71 5.39 -21.74
C LYS A 414 -11.53 5.56 -20.23
N LEU A 415 -10.81 6.59 -19.81
CA LEU A 415 -10.37 6.79 -18.43
C LEU A 415 -10.47 8.28 -18.05
N ALA A 416 -10.41 8.53 -16.75
CA ALA A 416 -10.27 9.86 -16.18
C ALA A 416 -9.00 9.97 -15.32
N SER A 417 -8.60 11.19 -14.99
CA SER A 417 -7.57 11.43 -13.98
C SER A 417 -8.15 11.24 -12.57
N LEU A 418 -7.26 11.18 -11.58
CA LEU A 418 -7.62 11.55 -10.21
C LEU A 418 -8.11 13.02 -10.16
N PRO A 419 -8.90 13.42 -9.14
CA PRO A 419 -9.33 14.81 -9.03
C PRO A 419 -8.15 15.74 -8.75
N SER A 420 -8.25 16.98 -9.24
CA SER A 420 -7.33 18.05 -8.84
C SER A 420 -7.35 18.28 -7.33
N VAL A 421 -6.33 18.99 -6.82
CA VAL A 421 -6.45 19.71 -5.54
C VAL A 421 -7.71 20.57 -5.59
N ALA A 422 -8.44 20.63 -4.47
CA ALA A 422 -9.69 21.37 -4.40
C ALA A 422 -9.42 22.88 -4.46
N ALA A 423 -10.20 23.59 -5.28
CA ALA A 423 -10.29 25.04 -5.22
C ALA A 423 -11.37 25.40 -4.20
N VAL A 424 -10.96 26.04 -3.10
CA VAL A 424 -11.79 26.20 -1.90
C VAL A 424 -12.17 27.67 -1.71
N HIS A 425 -13.44 27.92 -1.42
CA HIS A 425 -13.91 29.16 -0.84
C HIS A 425 -14.82 28.81 0.34
N TYR A 426 -14.25 28.82 1.54
CA TYR A 426 -14.88 28.37 2.77
C TYR A 426 -14.40 29.25 3.91
N ASP A 427 -15.34 29.77 4.71
CA ASP A 427 -15.01 30.41 5.98
C ASP A 427 -15.32 29.45 7.13
N PRO A 428 -14.28 28.97 7.85
CA PRO A 428 -14.47 28.07 8.98
C PRO A 428 -15.34 28.68 10.08
N GLU A 429 -16.14 27.81 10.71
CA GLU A 429 -17.00 28.20 11.83
C GLU A 429 -16.17 28.76 13.00
N LEU A 430 -16.63 29.88 13.57
CA LEU A 430 -16.08 30.44 14.80
C LEU A 430 -16.76 29.80 16.01
N VAL A 431 -16.03 28.93 16.70
CA VAL A 431 -16.54 28.23 17.89
C VAL A 431 -16.39 29.10 19.13
N THR A 432 -17.42 29.20 19.96
CA THR A 432 -17.35 29.98 21.20
C THR A 432 -17.03 29.10 22.42
N ILE A 433 -16.08 29.53 23.25
CA ILE A 433 -15.69 28.88 24.51
C ILE A 433 -16.19 29.74 25.70
N PRO A 434 -16.85 29.16 26.73
CA PRO A 434 -17.12 27.73 26.94
C PRO A 434 -18.16 27.17 25.96
N GLY A 435 -18.02 25.88 25.63
CA GLY A 435 -18.86 25.17 24.68
C GLY A 435 -18.25 23.85 24.21
N ARG A 436 -19.07 23.04 23.54
CA ARG A 436 -18.66 21.83 22.84
C ARG A 436 -18.68 22.08 21.33
N PHE A 437 -17.69 21.53 20.64
CA PHE A 437 -17.64 21.50 19.19
C PHE A 437 -17.13 20.16 18.68
N ASP A 438 -17.67 19.73 17.54
CA ASP A 438 -17.22 18.54 16.85
C ASP A 438 -16.20 18.88 15.75
N MET A 439 -15.72 17.86 15.05
CA MET A 439 -14.70 18.05 14.03
C MET A 439 -15.21 18.66 12.71
N ARG A 440 -16.49 19.04 12.61
CA ARG A 440 -17.01 19.82 11.48
C ARG A 440 -16.44 21.22 11.45
N SER A 441 -16.17 21.81 12.63
CA SER A 441 -15.66 23.18 12.78
C SER A 441 -14.15 23.31 12.56
N VAL A 442 -13.48 22.24 12.12
CA VAL A 442 -12.06 22.29 11.73
C VAL A 442 -11.87 23.27 10.58
N ALA A 443 -10.91 24.17 10.74
CA ALA A 443 -10.52 25.14 9.73
C ALA A 443 -9.53 24.58 8.70
N THR A 444 -8.45 23.95 9.18
CA THR A 444 -7.42 23.34 8.32
C THR A 444 -6.85 22.08 8.96
N LEU A 445 -6.41 21.16 8.10
CA LEU A 445 -5.79 19.90 8.48
C LEU A 445 -4.45 19.72 7.76
N THR A 446 -3.47 19.16 8.47
CA THR A 446 -2.18 18.75 7.92
C THR A 446 -1.93 17.30 8.33
N ASN A 447 -1.73 16.41 7.35
CA ASN A 447 -1.46 14.96 7.53
C ASN A 447 -2.51 14.20 8.37
N VAL A 448 -3.74 14.69 8.39
CA VAL A 448 -4.91 14.09 9.05
C VAL A 448 -6.14 14.41 8.21
N TRP A 449 -7.16 13.56 8.30
CA TRP A 449 -8.34 13.69 7.46
C TRP A 449 -9.60 13.71 8.31
N ALA A 450 -10.55 14.54 7.91
CA ALA A 450 -11.89 14.47 8.43
C ALA A 450 -12.63 13.26 7.82
N ARG A 451 -13.60 12.77 8.59
CA ARG A 451 -14.53 11.70 8.24
C ARG A 451 -15.93 12.14 8.62
N HIS A 452 -16.88 11.80 7.77
CA HIS A 452 -18.31 12.05 7.99
C HIS A 452 -19.04 10.72 8.00
N GLN A 453 -19.90 10.54 9.00
CA GLN A 453 -20.86 9.45 9.06
C GLN A 453 -22.24 10.06 9.22
N ALA A 454 -23.11 9.84 8.24
CA ALA A 454 -24.50 10.26 8.30
C ALA A 454 -25.22 9.59 9.48
N ALA A 455 -26.22 10.28 10.04
CA ALA A 455 -27.06 9.71 11.09
C ALA A 455 -27.78 8.45 10.60
N THR A 456 -27.86 7.45 11.46
CA THR A 456 -28.73 6.28 11.30
C THR A 456 -29.82 6.31 12.37
N LYS A 457 -30.79 5.38 12.31
CA LYS A 457 -31.80 5.24 13.38
C LYS A 457 -31.18 4.99 14.77
N GLU A 458 -29.98 4.41 14.80
CA GLU A 458 -29.32 3.94 16.03
C GLU A 458 -28.18 4.88 16.47
N LYS A 459 -27.61 5.66 15.55
CA LYS A 459 -26.42 6.48 15.81
C LYS A 459 -26.62 7.89 15.27
N PRO A 460 -26.32 8.94 16.05
CA PRO A 460 -26.35 10.30 15.54
C PRO A 460 -25.28 10.50 14.47
N GLU A 461 -25.43 11.57 13.69
CA GLU A 461 -24.41 12.03 12.75
C GLU A 461 -23.08 12.26 13.48
N ARG A 462 -21.96 11.92 12.84
CA ARG A 462 -20.63 12.08 13.42
C ARG A 462 -19.65 12.70 12.44
N PHE A 463 -18.91 13.67 12.95
CA PHE A 463 -17.70 14.20 12.34
C PHE A 463 -16.53 13.88 13.26
N TYR A 464 -15.46 13.33 12.70
CA TYR A 464 -14.23 13.07 13.44
C TYR A 464 -13.04 13.26 12.53
N ILE A 465 -11.88 13.57 13.11
CA ILE A 465 -10.60 13.55 12.41
C ILE A 465 -9.89 12.26 12.77
N THR A 466 -9.18 11.70 11.81
CA THR A 466 -8.42 10.48 12.00
C THR A 466 -7.21 10.45 11.10
N THR A 467 -6.19 9.76 11.57
CA THR A 467 -5.00 9.45 10.79
C THR A 467 -4.51 8.07 11.20
N VAL A 468 -3.95 7.37 10.22
CA VAL A 468 -3.20 6.15 10.46
C VAL A 468 -1.73 6.56 10.43
N SER A 469 -1.09 6.56 11.60
CA SER A 469 0.35 6.75 11.65
C SER A 469 1.02 5.50 11.12
N HIS A 470 1.96 5.67 10.18
CA HIS A 470 2.73 4.57 9.65
C HIS A 470 3.95 4.29 10.53
N LEU A 471 4.48 3.07 10.43
CA LEU A 471 5.58 2.60 11.26
C LEU A 471 6.86 3.44 11.13
N TYR A 472 7.01 4.17 10.02
CA TYR A 472 8.29 4.74 9.60
C TYR A 472 8.26 6.24 9.32
N GLU A 473 7.08 6.87 9.37
CA GLU A 473 6.93 8.32 9.19
C GLU A 473 6.31 8.92 10.44
N GLN A 474 6.83 10.07 10.83
CA GLN A 474 6.25 10.89 11.89
C GLN A 474 5.76 12.20 11.28
N PRO A 475 4.69 12.18 10.47
CA PRO A 475 4.18 13.40 9.89
C PRO A 475 3.71 14.33 11.02
N ASN A 476 3.99 15.62 10.87
CA ASN A 476 3.38 16.63 11.72
C ASN A 476 1.87 16.62 11.47
N ILE A 477 1.10 16.11 12.44
CA ILE A 477 -0.36 16.07 12.38
C ILE A 477 -0.89 17.32 13.06
N LEU A 478 -1.57 18.17 12.30
CA LEU A 478 -2.13 19.43 12.81
C LEU A 478 -3.61 19.53 12.47
N ALA A 479 -4.42 19.99 13.42
CA ALA A 479 -5.80 20.40 13.21
C ALA A 479 -6.02 21.78 13.83
N ASN A 480 -6.48 22.74 13.04
CA ASN A 480 -6.67 24.12 13.47
C ASN A 480 -8.15 24.49 13.53
N PHE A 481 -8.53 25.29 14.52
CA PHE A 481 -9.89 25.76 14.76
C PHE A 481 -9.87 27.28 14.97
N LYS A 482 -10.94 27.96 14.53
CA LYS A 482 -11.20 29.35 14.90
C LYS A 482 -12.04 29.36 16.16
N ILE A 483 -11.54 29.96 17.24
CA ILE A 483 -12.26 30.02 18.52
C ILE A 483 -12.47 31.46 18.98
N ASN A 484 -13.50 31.68 19.78
CA ASN A 484 -13.77 32.91 20.52
C ASN A 484 -13.96 32.59 22.00
N VAL A 485 -12.97 32.90 22.83
CA VAL A 485 -13.01 32.68 24.27
C VAL A 485 -13.73 33.86 24.92
N LYS A 486 -14.85 33.60 25.60
CA LYS A 486 -15.69 34.64 26.21
C LYS A 486 -15.00 35.36 27.38
N LYS A 487 -14.21 34.64 28.17
CA LYS A 487 -13.57 35.16 29.39
C LYS A 487 -12.21 34.49 29.60
N THR A 488 -11.20 35.25 29.98
CA THR A 488 -9.90 34.68 30.37
C THR A 488 -10.06 33.84 31.64
N GLY A 489 -9.48 32.64 31.68
CA GLY A 489 -9.48 31.81 32.88
C GLY A 489 -9.21 30.34 32.62
N TRP A 490 -9.37 29.55 33.69
CA TRP A 490 -9.25 28.10 33.65
C TRP A 490 -10.54 27.45 33.13
N TYR A 491 -10.36 26.49 32.23
CA TYR A 491 -11.43 25.69 31.65
C TYR A 491 -11.11 24.20 31.85
N THR A 492 -12.12 23.43 32.22
CA THR A 492 -12.06 21.98 32.13
C THR A 492 -12.18 21.55 30.67
N LEU A 493 -11.20 20.78 30.19
CA LEU A 493 -11.16 20.20 28.85
C LEU A 493 -11.64 18.75 28.90
N ASN A 494 -12.76 18.49 28.21
CA ASN A 494 -13.28 17.17 27.93
C ASN A 494 -13.15 16.87 26.44
N TYR A 495 -13.02 15.59 26.08
CA TYR A 495 -12.91 15.18 24.68
C TYR A 495 -13.45 13.75 24.47
N LYS A 496 -13.61 13.38 23.20
CA LYS A 496 -13.81 11.98 22.78
C LYS A 496 -12.85 11.64 21.67
N GLY A 497 -12.08 10.58 21.85
CA GLY A 497 -11.15 10.08 20.85
C GLY A 497 -10.70 8.65 21.15
N SER A 498 -9.81 8.14 20.31
CA SER A 498 -9.21 6.81 20.45
C SER A 498 -7.78 6.79 19.90
N THR A 499 -6.93 5.95 20.48
CA THR A 499 -5.58 5.65 19.99
C THR A 499 -5.22 4.22 20.41
N TYR A 500 -4.31 3.58 19.66
CA TYR A 500 -3.70 2.31 20.04
C TYR A 500 -2.42 2.49 20.87
N GLN A 501 -1.96 3.73 21.02
CA GLN A 501 -0.73 4.05 21.75
C GLN A 501 -1.01 4.76 23.07
N ASN A 502 -0.18 4.45 24.07
CA ASN A 502 -0.15 5.15 25.35
C ASN A 502 0.63 6.48 25.23
N GLY A 503 0.56 7.29 26.28
CA GLY A 503 1.29 8.57 26.39
C GLY A 503 0.47 9.74 25.86
N THR A 504 1.16 10.77 25.36
CA THR A 504 0.52 12.01 24.90
C THR A 504 -0.48 11.73 23.79
N PHE A 505 -1.74 12.02 24.07
CA PHE A 505 -2.85 11.91 23.13
C PHE A 505 -2.79 12.97 22.04
N PHE A 506 -2.68 14.22 22.48
CA PHE A 506 -2.41 15.40 21.66
C PHE A 506 -1.89 16.55 22.53
N LYS A 507 -1.26 17.54 21.88
CA LYS A 507 -0.95 18.85 22.49
C LYS A 507 -1.91 19.90 21.97
N LEU A 508 -2.29 20.83 22.83
CA LEU A 508 -3.22 21.92 22.53
C LEU A 508 -2.52 23.27 22.64
N TRP A 509 -2.69 24.10 21.62
CA TRP A 509 -2.02 25.39 21.50
C TRP A 509 -3.04 26.50 21.25
N GLN A 510 -2.89 27.65 21.92
CA GLN A 510 -3.61 28.89 21.62
C GLN A 510 -2.61 29.88 21.01
N GLY A 511 -2.69 30.09 19.70
CA GLY A 511 -1.59 30.73 18.96
C GLY A 511 -0.31 29.92 19.10
N ASP A 512 0.77 30.56 19.55
CA ASP A 512 2.08 29.91 19.78
C ASP A 512 2.25 29.35 21.21
N ASN A 513 1.25 29.51 22.08
CA ASN A 513 1.32 29.10 23.48
C ASN A 513 0.79 27.67 23.66
N LEU A 514 1.62 26.77 24.19
CA LEU A 514 1.19 25.43 24.63
C LEU A 514 0.32 25.58 25.88
N VAL A 515 -0.98 25.24 25.77
CA VAL A 515 -1.94 25.35 26.87
C VAL A 515 -2.29 24.02 27.51
N ALA A 516 -2.03 22.89 26.84
CA ALA A 516 -2.17 21.56 27.42
C ALA A 516 -1.35 20.49 26.69
N GLU A 517 -0.90 19.51 27.46
CA GLU A 517 -0.48 18.20 26.96
C GLU A 517 -1.46 17.16 27.52
N VAL A 518 -2.26 16.56 26.65
CA VAL A 518 -3.38 15.69 27.01
C VAL A 518 -2.93 14.25 26.88
N GLU A 519 -3.05 13.46 27.94
CA GLU A 519 -2.83 12.01 27.92
C GLU A 519 -4.14 11.25 27.68
N PHE A 520 -4.05 10.04 27.11
CA PHE A 520 -5.21 9.16 26.87
C PHE A 520 -5.17 7.93 27.77
N ASP A 521 -6.27 7.68 28.46
CA ASP A 521 -6.56 6.43 29.17
C ASP A 521 -7.97 5.96 28.77
N SER A 522 -8.03 4.87 28.02
CA SER A 522 -9.29 4.30 27.52
C SER A 522 -10.27 3.91 28.63
N ASN A 523 -9.81 3.62 29.85
CA ASN A 523 -10.68 3.25 30.96
C ASN A 523 -11.42 4.45 31.55
N ILE A 524 -10.89 5.66 31.33
CA ILE A 524 -11.33 6.88 32.00
C ILE A 524 -11.87 7.90 30.96
N ASP A 525 -11.22 8.09 29.81
CA ASP A 525 -11.52 9.20 28.86
C ASP A 525 -12.77 8.99 28.03
N GLU A 526 -13.13 7.73 27.75
CA GLU A 526 -14.34 7.43 26.97
C GLU A 526 -15.63 7.81 27.72
N LYS A 527 -15.54 8.09 29.02
CA LYS A 527 -16.68 8.35 29.93
C LYS A 527 -16.82 9.80 30.39
N THR A 528 -16.15 10.77 29.74
CA THR A 528 -16.04 12.20 30.17
C THR A 528 -15.45 12.34 31.56
N ALA A 529 -14.12 12.49 31.65
CA ALA A 529 -13.44 12.75 32.89
C ALA A 529 -12.91 14.18 32.90
N ASN A 530 -13.39 15.00 33.84
CA ASN A 530 -12.98 16.39 34.08
C ASN A 530 -11.53 16.46 34.62
N ARG A 531 -10.56 15.87 33.92
CA ARG A 531 -9.20 15.67 34.42
C ARG A 531 -8.18 16.67 33.87
N HIS A 532 -8.50 17.31 32.74
CA HIS A 532 -7.59 18.24 32.09
C HIS A 532 -8.09 19.66 32.33
N GLU A 533 -7.22 20.53 32.82
CA GLU A 533 -7.47 21.96 32.91
C GLU A 533 -6.57 22.71 31.94
N VAL A 534 -7.13 23.73 31.30
CA VAL A 534 -6.42 24.59 30.36
C VAL A 534 -6.70 26.04 30.68
N TYR A 535 -5.67 26.87 30.64
CA TYR A 535 -5.82 28.31 30.76
C TYR A 535 -5.96 28.91 29.37
N LEU A 536 -7.04 29.68 29.14
CA LEU A 536 -7.30 30.30 27.85
C LEU A 536 -7.49 31.81 28.01
N GLU A 537 -6.88 32.58 27.12
CA GLU A 537 -7.05 34.03 27.03
C GLU A 537 -8.31 34.40 26.26
N GLN A 538 -9.03 35.42 26.73
CA GLN A 538 -10.21 35.99 26.08
C GLN A 538 -9.89 36.47 24.66
N GLY A 539 -10.89 36.39 23.77
CA GLY A 539 -10.83 36.95 22.41
C GLY A 539 -10.88 35.89 21.32
N ARG A 540 -10.66 36.34 20.08
CA ARG A 540 -10.61 35.46 18.90
C ARG A 540 -9.20 34.93 18.72
N HIS A 541 -9.07 33.61 18.69
CA HIS A 541 -7.79 32.92 18.63
C HIS A 541 -7.84 31.76 17.65
N GLN A 542 -6.66 31.31 17.21
CA GLN A 542 -6.50 30.00 16.60
C GLN A 542 -6.20 28.99 17.71
N LEU A 543 -6.99 27.92 17.75
CA LEU A 543 -6.71 26.76 18.58
C LEU A 543 -6.13 25.66 17.70
N GLN A 544 -4.95 25.15 18.03
CA GLN A 544 -4.29 24.10 17.27
C GLN A 544 -4.15 22.83 18.12
N ILE A 545 -4.49 21.70 17.52
CA ILE A 545 -4.16 20.37 18.01
C ILE A 545 -2.94 19.90 17.22
N SER A 546 -1.90 19.47 17.93
CA SER A 546 -0.76 18.78 17.32
C SER A 546 -0.62 17.37 17.88
N VAL A 547 -0.42 16.40 17.00
CA VAL A 547 -0.23 14.99 17.38
C VAL A 547 1.12 14.52 16.85
N LYS A 548 1.86 13.82 17.70
CA LYS A 548 3.11 13.14 17.31
C LYS A 548 3.00 11.68 17.75
N ARG A 549 3.12 10.76 16.79
CA ARG A 549 3.07 9.31 17.01
C ARG A 549 4.33 8.67 16.46
N GLU A 550 4.83 7.68 17.17
CA GLU A 550 5.97 6.88 16.71
C GLU A 550 5.48 5.47 16.45
N GLY A 551 5.65 4.96 15.24
CA GLY A 551 5.14 3.64 14.87
C GLY A 551 3.68 3.65 14.42
N PHE A 552 3.10 2.44 14.31
CA PHE A 552 1.71 2.26 13.90
C PHE A 552 0.76 2.77 14.99
N ASP A 553 -0.16 3.64 14.60
CA ASP A 553 -1.26 4.08 15.45
C ASP A 553 -2.52 4.33 14.62
N TYR A 554 -3.68 4.01 15.20
CA TYR A 554 -4.96 4.50 14.70
C TYR A 554 -5.44 5.59 15.64
N TRP A 555 -5.17 6.84 15.29
CA TRP A 555 -5.55 8.00 16.10
C TRP A 555 -6.85 8.60 15.58
N SER A 556 -7.80 8.89 16.47
CA SER A 556 -9.02 9.61 16.12
C SER A 556 -9.49 10.55 17.21
N LEU A 557 -10.11 11.67 16.81
CA LEU A 557 -10.73 12.64 17.70
C LEU A 557 -12.09 13.06 17.14
N GLY A 558 -13.14 13.02 17.96
CA GLY A 558 -14.51 13.30 17.57
C GLY A 558 -15.05 14.66 18.02
N TRP A 559 -14.77 15.08 19.26
CA TRP A 559 -15.20 16.39 19.77
C TRP A 559 -14.31 16.85 20.92
N LEU A 560 -14.32 18.18 21.14
CA LEU A 560 -13.75 18.86 22.31
C LEU A 560 -14.84 19.64 23.03
N GLU A 561 -14.72 19.77 24.34
CA GLU A 561 -15.64 20.52 25.17
C GLU A 561 -14.87 21.26 26.26
N PHE A 562 -15.12 22.57 26.35
CA PHE A 562 -14.50 23.46 27.33
C PHE A 562 -15.60 23.98 28.25
N LEU A 563 -15.53 23.58 29.52
CA LEU A 563 -16.43 24.06 30.57
C LEU A 563 -15.68 25.04 31.47
N PRO A 564 -16.33 26.09 32.01
CA PRO A 564 -15.68 26.90 33.03
C PRO A 564 -15.21 25.99 34.17
N SER A 565 -13.96 26.15 34.61
CA SER A 565 -13.46 25.39 35.76
C SER A 565 -14.30 25.70 36.99
N LYS A 566 -14.56 24.68 37.83
CA LYS A 566 -15.40 24.77 39.03
C LYS A 566 -14.65 25.27 40.27
N ASN A 567 -13.54 25.99 40.08
CA ASN A 567 -12.80 26.60 41.19
C ASN A 567 -13.48 27.87 41.70
#